data_AF-A0A7R9ZH60-F1
#
_entry.id   AF-A0A7R9ZH60-F1
#
_cell.length_a   1.000
_cell.length_b   1.000
_cell.length_c   1.000
_cell.angle_alpha   90.00
_cell.angle_beta   90.00
_cell.angle_gamma   90.00
#
_symmetry.space_group_name_H-M   'P 1'
#
loop_
_entity.id
_entity.type
_entity.pdbx_description
1 polymer ?
#
loop_
_entity_poly.entity_id
_entity_poly.type
_entity_poly.pdbx_seq_one_letter_code
_entity_poly.pdbx_strand_id
1 'polypeptide(L)'
;VSSVRRRRALKEGHGTERSYIDDEVDCGPGAVWNEEHKVCAHACDPEGCVNPCTDAAIAEGEFYHPFCQSEYKFVQCDEFHGCFVMPCAPGTKWSQAELTCVQDD
;
A
#
# COMPACT_ATOMS: atom_id res chain seq x y z
N VAL A 1 -15.36 -5.88 1.51
CA VAL A 1 -14.55 -7.09 1.79
C VAL A 1 -14.15 -7.65 0.44
N SER A 2 -12.88 -7.52 0.06
CA SER A 2 -12.36 -8.08 -1.20
C SER A 2 -11.60 -9.35 -0.87
N SER A 3 -12.29 -10.50 -0.94
CA SER A 3 -11.69 -11.82 -0.76
C SER A 3 -10.89 -12.20 -2.02
N VAL A 4 -9.60 -12.51 -1.87
CA VAL A 4 -8.76 -13.00 -2.97
C VAL A 4 -8.28 -14.41 -2.64
N ARG A 5 -8.69 -15.38 -3.47
CA ARG A 5 -8.26 -16.79 -3.34
C ARG A 5 -6.88 -16.98 -3.94
N ARG A 6 -5.97 -17.60 -3.19
CA ARG A 6 -4.61 -17.88 -3.68
C ARG A 6 -4.37 -19.37 -3.85
N ARG A 7 -3.84 -19.73 -5.01
CA ARG A 7 -3.45 -21.10 -5.33
C ARG A 7 -1.96 -21.28 -5.06
N ARG A 8 -1.58 -22.01 -4.02
CA ARG A 8 -0.19 -22.49 -3.84
C ARG A 8 -0.12 -23.99 -4.14
N ALA A 9 0.71 -24.38 -5.10
CA ALA A 9 0.98 -25.79 -5.38
C ALA A 9 2.20 -26.25 -4.56
N LEU A 10 2.01 -27.21 -3.64
CA LEU A 10 3.12 -27.95 -3.05
C LEU A 10 3.50 -29.15 -3.94
N LYS A 11 4.81 -29.43 -4.00
CA LYS A 11 5.42 -30.54 -4.75
C LYS A 11 4.96 -31.90 -4.21
N GLU A 12 4.95 -32.87 -5.14
CA GLU A 12 4.20 -34.12 -5.13
C GLU A 12 4.57 -35.15 -4.05
N GLY A 13 3.56 -35.93 -3.64
CA GLY A 13 3.69 -37.18 -2.92
C GLY A 13 2.44 -38.06 -3.10
N HIS A 14 2.51 -38.97 -4.09
CA HIS A 14 1.77 -40.24 -4.23
C HIS A 14 0.32 -40.32 -3.73
N GLY A 15 -0.64 -40.04 -4.60
CA GLY A 15 -2.07 -40.32 -4.36
C GLY A 15 -2.97 -39.21 -4.90
N THR A 16 -3.89 -39.58 -5.77
CA THR A 16 -4.73 -38.70 -6.58
C THR A 16 -5.79 -37.98 -5.74
N GLU A 17 -5.44 -36.90 -5.04
CA GLU A 17 -6.36 -35.76 -4.80
C GLU A 17 -5.54 -34.56 -4.33
N ARG A 18 -5.54 -33.49 -5.13
CA ARG A 18 -4.77 -32.27 -4.85
C ARG A 18 -5.56 -31.43 -3.86
N SER A 19 -5.46 -31.73 -2.56
CA SER A 19 -6.08 -30.92 -1.51
C SER A 19 -5.37 -29.58 -1.39
N TYR A 20 -5.99 -28.53 -1.94
CA TYR A 20 -5.60 -27.15 -1.73
C TYR A 20 -5.96 -26.76 -0.30
N ILE A 21 -4.98 -26.31 0.49
CA ILE A 21 -5.26 -25.56 1.71
C ILE A 21 -5.54 -24.13 1.24
N ASP A 22 -6.80 -23.72 1.27
CA ASP A 22 -7.24 -22.35 0.98
C ASP A 22 -6.99 -21.53 2.25
N ASP A 23 -5.79 -21.00 2.41
CA ASP A 23 -5.55 -19.98 3.44
C ASP A 23 -6.22 -18.70 2.93
N GLU A 24 -7.49 -18.49 3.31
CA GLU A 24 -8.16 -17.20 3.14
C GLU A 24 -7.35 -16.15 3.90
N VAL A 25 -6.56 -15.36 3.18
CA VAL A 25 -5.88 -14.22 3.78
C VAL A 25 -6.90 -13.09 3.89
N ASP A 26 -7.60 -13.05 5.02
CA ASP A 26 -8.43 -11.90 5.39
C ASP A 26 -7.51 -10.73 5.71
N CYS A 27 -7.32 -9.85 4.73
CA CYS A 27 -6.77 -8.54 5.03
C CYS A 27 -7.79 -7.82 5.90
N GLY A 28 -7.41 -7.56 7.15
CA GLY A 28 -8.25 -6.83 8.11
C GLY A 28 -8.81 -5.52 7.54
N PRO A 29 -9.81 -4.91 8.19
CA PRO A 29 -10.58 -3.82 7.61
C PRO A 29 -9.72 -2.68 7.03
N GLY A 30 -9.95 -2.37 5.75
CA GLY A 30 -9.27 -1.32 5.00
C GLY A 30 -7.98 -1.74 4.28
N ALA A 31 -7.46 -2.93 4.56
CA ALA A 31 -6.31 -3.47 3.85
C ALA A 31 -6.76 -4.23 2.58
N VAL A 32 -6.03 -3.99 1.50
CA VAL A 32 -6.19 -4.66 0.20
C VAL A 32 -5.00 -5.59 -0.02
N TRP A 33 -5.30 -6.76 -0.58
CA TRP A 33 -4.31 -7.77 -0.88
C TRP A 33 -3.41 -7.35 -2.05
N ASN A 34 -2.10 -7.23 -1.84
CA ASN A 34 -1.11 -7.01 -2.91
C ASN A 34 -0.56 -8.36 -3.42
N GLU A 35 -0.91 -8.71 -4.65
CA GLU A 35 -0.55 -10.00 -5.24
C GLU A 35 0.94 -10.14 -5.54
N GLU A 36 1.63 -9.04 -5.84
CA GLU A 36 3.04 -9.02 -6.24
C GLU A 36 3.95 -9.24 -5.04
N HIS A 37 3.78 -8.44 -3.99
CA HIS A 37 4.64 -8.45 -2.81
C HIS A 37 4.24 -9.49 -1.76
N LYS A 38 3.14 -10.19 -2.01
CA LYS A 38 2.60 -11.21 -1.12
C LYS A 38 2.21 -10.66 0.28
N VAL A 39 1.69 -9.43 0.37
CA VAL A 39 1.32 -8.75 1.64
C VAL A 39 -0.07 -8.09 1.58
N CYS A 40 -0.70 -7.89 2.75
CA CYS A 40 -1.86 -7.01 2.90
C CYS A 40 -1.37 -5.57 3.12
N ALA A 41 -1.81 -4.61 2.31
CA ALA A 41 -1.48 -3.21 2.47
C ALA A 41 -2.75 -2.37 2.42
N HIS A 42 -2.89 -1.36 3.26
CA HIS A 42 -3.93 -0.35 3.06
C HIS A 42 -3.67 0.34 1.72
N ALA A 43 -4.69 0.37 0.85
CA ALA A 43 -4.61 1.18 -0.36
C ALA A 43 -4.44 2.65 0.07
N CYS A 44 -3.54 3.39 -0.59
CA CYS A 44 -3.35 4.82 -0.30
C CYS A 44 -4.65 5.63 -0.45
N ASP A 45 -5.61 5.15 -1.26
CA ASP A 45 -7.02 5.53 -1.28
C ASP A 45 -7.77 4.52 -2.19
N PRO A 46 -9.10 4.38 -2.14
CA PRO A 46 -9.86 3.48 -3.01
C PRO A 46 -10.04 3.96 -4.45
N GLU A 47 -9.90 5.27 -4.73
CA GLU A 47 -10.34 5.89 -5.98
C GLU A 47 -9.15 6.49 -6.77
N GLY A 48 -8.54 5.66 -7.63
CA GLY A 48 -7.72 6.15 -8.76
C GLY A 48 -6.28 6.61 -8.46
N CYS A 49 -5.78 6.45 -7.24
CA CYS A 49 -4.42 6.84 -6.87
C CYS A 49 -3.45 5.66 -6.82
N VAL A 50 -2.28 5.81 -7.46
CA VAL A 50 -1.21 4.83 -7.43
C VAL A 50 -0.48 4.91 -6.08
N ASN A 51 -0.21 3.77 -5.46
CA ASN A 51 0.59 3.71 -4.23
C ASN A 51 2.05 4.07 -4.54
N PRO A 52 2.60 5.17 -4.00
CA PRO A 52 3.97 5.57 -4.27
C PRO A 52 5.01 4.81 -3.42
N CYS A 53 4.58 4.05 -2.40
CA CYS A 53 5.42 3.23 -1.54
C CYS A 53 5.90 1.97 -2.27
N THR A 54 6.82 2.14 -3.22
CA THR A 54 7.43 1.07 -4.01
C THR A 54 8.74 0.58 -3.37
N ASP A 55 9.18 -0.64 -3.68
CA ASP A 55 10.50 -1.15 -3.27
C ASP A 55 11.64 -0.20 -3.67
N ALA A 56 11.57 0.39 -4.87
CA ALA A 56 12.57 1.32 -5.36
C ALA A 56 12.58 2.62 -4.54
N ALA A 57 11.41 3.20 -4.26
CA ALA A 57 11.29 4.39 -3.44
C ALA A 57 11.82 4.16 -2.02
N ILE A 58 11.47 3.04 -1.39
CA ILE A 58 11.95 2.67 -0.04
C ILE A 58 13.47 2.45 -0.04
N ALA A 59 14.01 1.77 -1.07
CA ALA A 59 15.45 1.55 -1.19
C ALA A 59 16.25 2.85 -1.35
N GLU A 60 15.68 3.87 -2.00
CA GLU A 60 16.27 5.20 -2.14
C GLU A 60 15.98 6.13 -0.94
N GLY A 61 15.21 5.66 0.05
CA GLY A 61 14.83 6.44 1.24
C GLY A 61 13.72 7.46 1.01
N GLU A 62 12.96 7.32 -0.08
CA GLU A 62 11.83 8.18 -0.42
C GLU A 62 10.57 7.75 0.33
N PHE A 63 10.42 8.22 1.56
CA PHE A 63 9.26 7.89 2.42
C PHE A 63 8.11 8.89 2.33
N TYR A 64 8.26 10.00 1.61
CA TYR A 64 7.25 11.06 1.56
C TYR A 64 6.90 11.42 0.13
N HIS A 65 5.62 11.35 -0.19
CA HIS A 65 5.09 11.48 -1.55
C HIS A 65 3.86 12.38 -1.60
N PRO A 66 3.57 13.02 -2.74
CA PRO A 66 2.41 13.88 -2.87
C PRO A 66 1.13 13.05 -2.92
N PHE A 67 0.04 13.57 -2.35
CA PHE A 67 -1.27 12.96 -2.49
C PHE A 67 -1.95 13.42 -3.80
N CYS A 68 -2.18 12.47 -4.69
CA CYS A 68 -2.79 12.60 -6.02
C CYS A 68 -4.01 13.55 -6.15
N GLN A 69 -4.91 13.56 -5.16
CA GLN A 69 -6.20 14.27 -5.25
C GLN A 69 -6.23 15.57 -4.46
N SER A 70 -5.21 15.84 -3.64
CA SER A 70 -5.20 17.01 -2.77
C SER A 70 -3.79 17.42 -2.39
N GLU A 71 -3.47 18.66 -2.68
CA GLU A 71 -2.26 19.35 -2.23
C GLU A 71 -2.25 19.67 -0.72
N TYR A 72 -3.35 19.43 0.00
CA TYR A 72 -3.43 19.59 1.47
C TYR A 72 -3.21 18.28 2.23
N LYS A 73 -2.78 17.23 1.53
CA LYS A 73 -2.46 15.92 2.09
C LYS A 73 -1.16 15.43 1.47
N PHE A 74 -0.51 14.50 2.16
CA PHE A 74 0.65 13.80 1.64
C PHE A 74 0.59 12.34 2.05
N VAL A 75 1.38 11.51 1.37
CA VAL A 75 1.55 10.10 1.69
C VAL A 75 2.85 9.93 2.44
N GLN A 76 2.77 9.29 3.60
CA GLN A 76 3.93 8.77 4.33
C GLN A 76 4.00 7.26 4.10
N CYS A 77 5.17 6.78 3.71
CA CYS A 77 5.48 5.36 3.58
C CYS A 77 6.25 4.86 4.80
N ASP A 78 6.17 3.56 5.08
CA ASP A 78 7.06 2.86 5.99
C ASP A 78 7.95 1.83 5.26
N GLU A 79 8.87 1.20 5.99
CA GLU A 79 9.80 0.17 5.46
C GLU A 79 9.09 -1.12 4.99
N PHE A 80 7.80 -1.26 5.26
CA PHE A 80 6.96 -2.43 4.95
C PHE A 80 5.89 -2.11 3.91
N HIS A 81 6.11 -1.06 3.09
CA HIS A 81 5.18 -0.60 2.06
C HIS A 81 3.83 -0.11 2.60
N GLY A 82 3.76 0.19 3.90
CA GLY A 82 2.62 0.83 4.53
C GLY A 82 2.42 2.21 3.94
N CYS A 83 1.19 2.53 3.55
CA CYS A 83 0.83 3.83 2.98
C CYS A 83 -0.13 4.56 3.90
N PHE A 84 0.27 5.75 4.35
CA PHE A 84 -0.48 6.55 5.31
C PHE A 84 -0.75 7.93 4.73
N VAL A 85 -2.02 8.26 4.50
CA VAL A 85 -2.42 9.60 4.05
C VAL A 85 -2.50 10.53 5.24
N MET A 86 -1.63 11.54 5.25
CA MET A 86 -1.48 12.51 6.32
C MET A 86 -2.03 13.87 5.89
N PRO A 87 -2.92 14.50 6.66
CA PRO A 87 -3.36 15.86 6.38
C PRO A 87 -2.25 16.87 6.71
N CYS A 88 -2.11 17.89 5.89
CA CYS A 88 -1.34 19.08 6.22
C CYS A 88 -2.07 19.92 7.28
N ALA A 89 -1.30 20.78 7.97
CA ALA A 89 -1.88 21.75 8.90
C ALA A 89 -2.78 22.76 8.14
N PRO A 90 -3.80 23.35 8.79
CA PRO A 90 -4.65 24.36 8.15
C PRO A 90 -3.83 25.52 7.59
N GLY A 91 -4.10 25.91 6.33
CA GLY A 91 -3.35 26.95 5.63
C GLY A 91 -1.97 26.54 5.13
N THR A 92 -1.69 25.23 5.04
CA THR A 92 -0.44 24.70 4.48
C THR A 92 -0.72 23.65 3.40
N LYS A 93 0.17 23.58 2.41
CA LYS A 93 0.13 22.61 1.30
C LYS A 93 1.42 21.81 1.25
N TRP A 94 1.32 20.57 0.80
CA TRP A 94 2.46 19.68 0.61
C TRP A 94 3.44 20.24 -0.44
N SER A 95 4.72 20.31 -0.07
CA SER A 95 5.83 20.59 -0.98
C SER A 95 6.71 19.35 -1.12
N GLN A 96 6.74 18.76 -2.33
CA GLN A 96 7.61 17.62 -2.60
C GLN A 96 9.10 17.99 -2.56
N ALA A 97 9.44 19.25 -2.86
CA ALA A 97 10.83 19.72 -2.84
C ALA A 97 11.38 19.82 -1.40
N GLU A 98 10.53 20.24 -0.46
CA GLU A 98 10.90 20.43 0.95
C GLU A 98 10.54 19.21 1.82
N LEU A 99 9.83 18.24 1.26
CA LEU A 99 9.29 17.06 1.96
C LEU A 99 8.50 17.42 3.23
N THR A 100 7.78 18.55 3.17
CA THR A 100 6.95 19.05 4.27
C THR A 100 5.78 19.89 3.75
N CYS A 101 4.78 20.10 4.60
CA CYS A 101 3.75 21.10 4.33
C CYS A 101 4.32 22.51 4.56
N VAL A 102 4.14 23.39 3.58
CA VAL A 102 4.57 24.80 3.56
C VAL A 102 3.36 25.72 3.55
N GLN A 103 3.51 26.99 3.93
CA GLN A 103 2.39 27.96 3.89
C GLN A 103 1.81 28.07 2.48
N ASP A 104 0.48 28.16 2.41
CA ASP A 104 -0.24 28.45 1.19
C ASP A 104 -0.22 29.97 0.94
N ASP A 105 0.56 30.42 -0.06
CA ASP A 105 0.71 31.82 -0.46
C ASP A 105 -0.50 32.37 -1.26
#